data_AF-A0A2A7ASV9-F1
#
_entry.id   AF-A0A2A7ASV9-F1
#
_cell.length_a   1.000
_cell.length_b   1.000
_cell.length_c   1.000
_cell.angle_alpha   90.00
_cell.angle_beta   90.00
_cell.angle_gamma   90.00
#
_symmetry.space_group_name_H-M   'P 1'
#
loop_
_entity.id
_entity.type
_entity.pdbx_description
1 polymer ?
#
loop_
_entity_poly.entity_id
_entity_poly.type
_entity_poly.pdbx_seq_one_letter_code
_entity_poly.pdbx_strand_id
1 'polypeptide(L)'
;MAQTQTQLEQDLEERFRREAGVSAGVTLALRSASDSVTVDSVTVTPAADCTPEQQQALEKIVEEALGVRPEWNAPGWEIQP
;
A
#
# COMPACT_ATOMS: atom_id res chain seq x y z
N MET A 1 7.07 -2.83 -17.69
CA MET A 1 6.94 -3.15 -16.25
C MET A 1 6.50 -1.94 -15.43
N ALA A 2 7.08 -0.75 -15.65
CA ALA A 2 6.64 0.48 -14.96
C ALA A 2 5.14 0.79 -15.10
N GLN A 3 4.52 0.53 -16.25
CA GLN A 3 3.08 0.80 -16.44
C GLN A 3 2.17 -0.03 -15.51
N THR A 4 2.49 -1.31 -15.28
CA THR A 4 1.70 -2.18 -14.39
C THR A 4 1.88 -1.80 -12.93
N GLN A 5 3.12 -1.45 -12.54
CA GLN A 5 3.42 -0.94 -11.20
C GLN A 5 2.63 0.33 -10.91
N THR A 6 2.75 1.34 -11.77
CA THR A 6 2.07 2.63 -11.59
C THR A 6 0.56 2.51 -11.60
N GLN A 7 -0.02 1.57 -12.37
CA GLN A 7 -1.46 1.31 -12.31
C GLN A 7 -1.90 0.75 -10.96
N LEU A 8 -1.15 -0.22 -10.40
CA LEU A 8 -1.45 -0.78 -9.08
C LEU A 8 -1.25 0.23 -7.96
N GLU A 9 -0.19 1.05 -8.03
CA GLU A 9 0.06 2.16 -7.12
C GLU A 9 -1.14 3.12 -7.12
N GLN A 10 -1.57 3.57 -8.29
CA GLN A 10 -2.70 4.50 -8.39
C GLN A 10 -4.05 3.90 -8.00
N ASP A 11 -4.30 2.61 -8.29
CA ASP A 11 -5.51 1.92 -7.84
C ASP A 11 -5.60 1.91 -6.32
N LEU A 12 -4.51 1.53 -5.64
CA LEU A 12 -4.44 1.56 -4.18
C LEU A 12 -4.57 2.97 -3.63
N GLU A 13 -3.85 3.95 -4.18
CA GLU A 13 -3.97 5.36 -3.77
C GLU A 13 -5.41 5.89 -3.91
N GLU A 14 -6.12 5.52 -4.99
CA GLU A 14 -7.52 5.90 -5.16
C GLU A 14 -8.42 5.19 -4.13
N ARG A 15 -8.23 3.88 -3.93
CA ARG A 15 -8.96 3.11 -2.92
C ARG A 15 -8.75 3.66 -1.52
N PHE A 16 -7.53 4.01 -1.16
CA PHE A 16 -7.21 4.64 0.12
C PHE A 16 -8.00 5.92 0.34
N ARG A 17 -8.11 6.75 -0.70
CA ARG A 17 -8.92 7.98 -0.63
C ARG A 17 -10.42 7.68 -0.58
N ARG A 18 -10.92 6.69 -1.33
CA ARG A 18 -12.36 6.39 -1.41
C ARG A 18 -12.88 5.59 -0.22
N GLU A 19 -12.12 4.58 0.21
CA GLU A 19 -12.50 3.61 1.25
C GLU A 19 -12.02 4.08 2.64
N ALA A 20 -10.76 4.47 2.77
CA ALA A 20 -10.18 4.92 4.04
C ALA A 20 -10.28 6.45 4.24
N GLY A 21 -10.70 7.21 3.22
CA GLY A 21 -10.82 8.66 3.32
C GLY A 21 -9.49 9.39 3.51
N VAL A 22 -8.36 8.72 3.26
CA VAL A 22 -7.02 9.21 3.55
C VAL A 22 -6.17 9.23 2.29
N SER A 23 -5.33 10.25 2.16
CA SER A 23 -4.32 10.27 1.10
C SER A 23 -3.04 9.63 1.62
N ALA A 24 -2.68 8.48 1.08
CA ALA A 24 -1.46 7.78 1.38
C ALA A 24 -0.76 7.44 0.07
N GLY A 25 0.53 7.73 -0.03
CA GLY A 25 1.35 7.34 -1.18
C GLY A 25 1.67 5.86 -1.13
N VAL A 26 1.70 5.20 -2.28
CA VAL A 26 2.04 3.77 -2.39
C VAL A 26 3.24 3.59 -3.28
N THR A 27 4.15 2.73 -2.87
CA THR A 27 5.27 2.28 -3.69
C THR A 27 5.27 0.77 -3.70
N LEU A 28 5.10 0.17 -4.88
CA LEU A 28 5.15 -1.29 -5.04
C LEU A 28 6.47 -1.71 -5.66
N ALA A 29 7.15 -2.69 -5.07
CA ALA A 29 8.21 -3.41 -5.74
C ALA A 29 7.60 -4.60 -6.47
N LEU A 30 7.60 -4.57 -7.81
CA LEU A 30 7.20 -5.71 -8.62
C LEU A 30 8.42 -6.51 -9.06
N ARG A 31 8.33 -7.83 -8.93
CA ARG A 31 9.31 -8.76 -9.49
C ARG A 31 8.70 -9.44 -10.71
N SER A 32 9.40 -9.36 -11.84
CA SER A 32 9.06 -10.17 -13.01
C SER A 32 9.42 -11.63 -12.75
N ALA A 33 8.42 -12.47 -12.56
CA ALA A 33 8.58 -13.90 -12.72
C ALA A 33 8.38 -14.27 -14.20
N SER A 34 8.97 -15.37 -14.63
CA SER A 34 9.07 -15.76 -16.05
C SER A 34 7.74 -15.84 -16.82
N ASP A 35 6.61 -15.92 -16.12
CA ASP A 35 5.25 -15.97 -16.70
C ASP A 35 4.27 -15.00 -16.02
N SER A 36 4.66 -14.35 -14.92
CA SER A 36 3.74 -13.55 -14.10
C SER A 36 4.44 -12.38 -13.43
N VAL A 37 3.71 -11.29 -13.23
CA VAL A 37 4.17 -10.19 -12.40
C VAL A 37 3.72 -10.46 -10.97
N THR A 38 4.68 -10.57 -10.05
CA THR A 38 4.39 -10.78 -8.62
C THR A 38 4.77 -9.53 -7.85
N VAL A 39 3.96 -9.17 -6.85
CA VAL A 39 4.35 -8.15 -5.88
C VAL A 39 5.40 -8.75 -4.96
N ASP A 40 6.57 -8.12 -4.91
CA ASP A 40 7.69 -8.48 -4.03
C ASP A 40 7.49 -7.84 -2.65
N SER A 41 7.21 -6.54 -2.64
CA SER A 41 6.87 -5.77 -1.44
C SER A 41 5.98 -4.57 -1.79
N VAL A 42 5.30 -4.05 -0.77
CA VAL A 42 4.49 -2.83 -0.89
C VAL A 42 4.78 -1.94 0.29
N THR A 43 5.15 -0.70 0.00
CA THR A 43 5.42 0.34 0.98
C THR A 43 4.33 1.39 0.91
N VAL A 44 3.66 1.65 2.03
CA VAL A 44 2.65 2.69 2.16
C VAL A 44 3.20 3.83 2.99
N THR A 45 3.07 5.04 2.45
CA THR A 45 3.43 6.30 3.10
C THR A 45 2.14 7.06 3.42
N PRO A 46 1.55 6.84 4.60
CA PRO A 46 0.34 7.53 5.02
C PRO A 46 0.64 9.01 5.28
N ALA A 47 -0.39 9.84 5.20
CA ALA A 47 -0.30 11.22 5.69
C ALA A 47 0.05 11.22 7.19
N ALA A 48 0.80 12.23 7.64
CA ALA A 48 1.20 12.36 9.04
C ALA A 48 0.03 12.45 10.05
N ASP A 49 -1.16 12.82 9.56
CA ASP A 49 -2.40 12.92 10.33
C ASP A 49 -3.26 11.65 10.26
N CYS A 50 -2.74 10.56 9.68
CA CYS A 50 -3.49 9.31 9.54
C CYS A 50 -3.83 8.72 10.91
N THR A 51 -5.12 8.51 11.16
CA THR A 51 -5.58 7.88 12.41
C THR A 51 -5.33 6.37 12.39
N PRO A 52 -5.27 5.69 13.55
CA PRO A 52 -5.16 4.23 13.61
C PRO A 52 -6.31 3.50 12.91
N GLU A 53 -7.53 4.06 12.91
CA GLU A 53 -8.66 3.49 12.17
C GLU A 53 -8.45 3.56 10.66
N GLN A 54 -7.96 4.70 10.16
CA GLN A 54 -7.60 4.85 8.75
C GLN A 54 -6.45 3.92 8.38
N GLN A 55 -5.48 3.73 9.26
CA GLN A 55 -4.38 2.80 9.06
C GLN A 55 -4.89 1.35 8.91
N GLN A 56 -5.79 0.91 9.78
CA GLN A 56 -6.40 -0.41 9.66
C GLN A 56 -7.17 -0.58 8.34
N ALA A 57 -7.87 0.47 7.90
CA ALA A 57 -8.56 0.46 6.61
C ALA A 57 -7.57 0.35 5.45
N LEU A 58 -6.45 1.09 5.49
CA LEU A 58 -5.37 0.98 4.52
C LEU A 58 -4.74 -0.43 4.48
N GLU A 59 -4.41 -1.03 5.64
CA GLU A 59 -3.89 -2.41 5.70
C GLU A 59 -4.87 -3.40 5.08
N LYS A 60 -6.15 -3.28 5.43
CA LYS A 60 -7.25 -4.08 4.87
C LYS A 60 -7.31 -3.97 3.35
N ILE A 61 -7.23 -2.76 2.81
CA ILE A 61 -7.30 -2.54 1.35
C ILE A 61 -6.12 -3.21 0.65
N VAL A 62 -4.91 -3.08 1.19
CA VAL A 62 -3.70 -3.72 0.60
C VAL A 62 -3.78 -5.24 0.71
N GLU A 63 -4.19 -5.76 1.87
CA GLU A 63 -4.35 -7.19 2.10
C GLU A 63 -5.42 -7.79 1.17
N GLU A 64 -6.53 -7.11 0.96
CA GLU A 64 -7.59 -7.56 0.03
C GLU A 64 -7.17 -7.43 -1.45
N ALA A 65 -6.41 -6.39 -1.81
CA ALA A 65 -5.99 -6.14 -3.18
C ALA A 65 -4.82 -7.04 -3.61
N LEU A 66 -3.86 -7.26 -2.73
CA LEU A 66 -2.58 -7.92 -3.05
C LEU A 66 -2.35 -9.22 -2.26
N GLY A 67 -3.11 -9.49 -1.21
CA GLY A 67 -2.89 -10.63 -0.32
C GLY A 67 -1.66 -10.50 0.57
N VAL A 68 -1.07 -9.31 0.69
CA VAL A 68 0.14 -9.05 1.48
C VAL A 68 -0.07 -7.84 2.40
N ARG A 69 0.74 -7.75 3.46
CA ARG A 69 0.72 -6.60 4.36
C ARG A 69 1.66 -5.50 3.87
N PRO A 70 1.24 -4.23 3.95
CA PRO A 70 2.11 -3.11 3.61
C PRO A 70 3.16 -2.85 4.68
N GLU A 71 4.35 -2.49 4.21
CA GLU A 71 5.38 -1.86 5.02
C GLU A 71 5.08 -0.38 5.14
N TRP A 72 5.21 0.19 6.33
CA TRP A 72 4.89 1.59 6.55
C TRP A 72 6.15 2.45 6.58
N ASN A 73 6.20 3.44 5.70
CA ASN A 73 7.28 4.41 5.64
C ASN A 73 6.89 5.70 6.38
N ALA A 74 6.55 5.55 7.67
CA ALA A 74 6.22 6.67 8.55
C ALA A 74 7.16 6.69 9.77
N PRO A 75 7.82 7.83 10.07
CA PRO A 75 8.70 7.94 11.24
C PRO A 75 7.85 7.92 12.52
N GLY A 76 7.87 6.80 13.24
CA GLY A 76 7.08 6.59 14.45
C GLY A 76 6.21 5.33 14.45
N TRP A 77 6.22 4.56 13.36
CA TRP A 77 5.39 3.35 13.21
C TRP A 77 6.00 2.07 13.84
N GLU A 78 7.14 2.13 14.55
CA GLU A 78 7.74 0.95 15.21
C GLU A 78 6.65 0.07 15.84
N ILE A 79 6.37 -1.05 15.17
CA ILE A 79 5.39 -2.05 15.60
C ILE A 79 5.77 -2.41 17.02
N GLN A 80 5.04 -1.86 17.99
CA GLN A 80 5.18 -2.28 19.36
C GLN A 80 4.56 -3.68 19.44
N PRO A 81 5.34 -4.71 19.84
CA PRO A 81 4.90 -6.10 19.87
C PRO A 81 3.76 -6.38 20.85
#